data_AF-A0A673J1Q8-F1
#
_entry.id   AF-A0A673J1Q8-F1
#
_cell.length_a   1.000
_cell.length_b   1.000
_cell.length_c   1.000
_cell.angle_alpha   90.00
_cell.angle_beta   90.00
_cell.angle_gamma   90.00
#
_symmetry.space_group_name_H-M   'P 1'
#
loop_
_entity.id
_entity.type
_entity.pdbx_description
1 polymer ?
#
loop_
_entity_poly.entity_id
_entity_poly.type
_entity_poly.pdbx_seq_one_letter_code
_entity_poly.pdbx_strand_id
1 'polypeptide(L)'
;KLCCSLCPQRLADTAEDADLYHEYNASLQFDYFNALLVNTMDEEGNLIELGGEFPLEENEHFNKLSVNILMSDIQVPTNVYNKDPDILNGVYMSEALNDIFINNFQKDPTLTWQYFGSSTGFFRLYPGIKWTPDANGVVSFDCRNRNWYIQAATSPKDIVIVIDVSGSMKGLKMTIAKHTINTILDTLGENDFVNVIAYTDYVRYVEPCFKGTLVQADLDNREHFKLLVEELHVKGEAKVKKAMKESFRILADVTNGQGSLCNQAIMLITDGAMEDFQSVFEEFNWPDKKVRVFTYLIGRDMTFSENVKWIACNNKGYYTHISTLADVQENVMEYLHVLSRPMVINHDHDIIWTEAYMDSVLFKSNAHSLLLMTSVAMPVFSKKKETLSHGILLGVVGTDVPLLEVMKLAPRYKLGAHGYAFLITNNGYILAHPDLRPLVSPSEFSYCLNHSSICSS
;
A
#
# COMPACT_ATOMS: atom_id res chain seq x y z
N LYS A 1 4.03 6.17 26.32
CA LYS A 1 3.10 5.10 25.87
C LYS A 1 1.80 5.66 25.26
N LEU A 2 1.22 6.78 25.75
CA LEU A 2 0.04 7.40 25.12
C LEU A 2 0.35 8.45 24.02
N CYS A 3 1.52 9.11 24.00
CA CYS A 3 1.75 10.22 23.06
C CYS A 3 1.78 9.80 21.58
N CYS A 4 2.50 8.72 21.22
CA CYS A 4 2.67 8.33 19.81
C CYS A 4 1.35 7.94 19.13
N SER A 5 0.39 7.32 19.83
CA SER A 5 -0.92 6.98 19.27
C SER A 5 -1.87 8.17 19.20
N LEU A 6 -1.72 9.15 20.11
CA LEU A 6 -2.53 10.38 20.10
C LEU A 6 -2.16 11.32 18.95
N CYS A 7 -0.95 11.21 18.38
CA CYS A 7 -0.50 12.07 17.28
C CYS A 7 -1.25 11.79 15.96
N PRO A 8 -1.28 10.54 15.42
CA PRO A 8 -2.07 10.20 14.24
C PRO A 8 -3.57 10.48 14.44
N GLN A 9 -4.11 10.25 15.64
CA GLN A 9 -5.52 10.55 15.90
C GLN A 9 -5.86 12.03 15.72
N ARG A 10 -5.05 12.94 16.28
CA ARG A 10 -5.25 14.39 16.09
C ARG A 10 -5.09 14.81 14.64
N LEU A 11 -4.14 14.21 13.92
CA LEU A 11 -3.91 14.48 12.50
C LEU A 11 -5.11 14.02 11.67
N ALA A 12 -5.62 12.82 11.93
CA ALA A 12 -6.80 12.28 11.27
C ALA A 12 -8.01 13.18 11.54
N ASP A 13 -8.34 13.46 12.80
CA ASP A 13 -9.48 14.31 13.17
C ASP A 13 -9.42 15.67 12.46
N THR A 14 -8.25 16.31 12.44
CA THR A 14 -8.05 17.60 11.78
C THR A 14 -8.21 17.51 10.27
N ALA A 15 -7.70 16.45 9.64
CA ALA A 15 -7.87 16.22 8.21
C ALA A 15 -9.35 15.97 7.85
N GLU A 16 -10.07 15.17 8.64
CA GLU A 16 -11.48 14.91 8.39
C GLU A 16 -12.34 16.18 8.54
N ASP A 17 -12.03 17.02 9.53
CA ASP A 17 -12.71 18.29 9.75
C ASP A 17 -12.38 19.31 8.64
N ALA A 18 -11.13 19.37 8.21
CA ALA A 18 -10.73 20.25 7.10
C ALA A 18 -11.38 19.84 5.77
N ASP A 19 -11.56 18.53 5.49
CA ASP A 19 -12.35 18.10 4.32
C ASP A 19 -13.82 18.50 4.47
N LEU A 20 -14.42 18.31 5.65
CA LEU A 20 -15.83 18.60 5.89
C LEU A 20 -16.20 20.07 5.55
N TYR A 21 -15.30 21.01 5.84
CA TYR A 21 -15.51 22.44 5.55
C TYR A 21 -14.97 22.89 4.18
N HIS A 22 -14.27 22.03 3.45
CA HIS A 22 -13.72 22.33 2.13
C HIS A 22 -14.72 22.02 1.01
N GLU A 23 -14.99 23.01 0.16
CA GLU A 23 -15.78 22.84 -1.06
C GLU A 23 -14.86 22.70 -2.27
N TYR A 24 -15.13 21.69 -3.12
CA TYR A 24 -14.33 21.41 -4.29
C TYR A 24 -14.41 22.57 -5.31
N ASN A 25 -13.26 23.06 -5.75
CA ASN A 25 -13.15 24.10 -6.76
C ASN A 25 -12.21 23.68 -7.90
N ALA A 26 -12.77 23.43 -9.09
CA ALA A 26 -12.02 23.01 -10.27
C ALA A 26 -11.06 24.08 -10.83
N SER A 27 -11.30 25.35 -10.51
CA SER A 27 -10.51 26.49 -10.99
C SER A 27 -9.56 27.04 -9.91
N LEU A 28 -9.35 26.28 -8.82
CA LEU A 28 -8.46 26.68 -7.74
C LEU A 28 -7.03 26.82 -8.25
N GLN A 29 -6.41 27.96 -7.99
CA GLN A 29 -4.98 28.17 -8.19
C GLN A 29 -4.36 28.29 -6.79
N PHE A 30 -3.50 27.33 -6.46
CA PHE A 30 -2.84 27.26 -5.16
C PHE A 30 -1.38 26.86 -5.34
N ASP A 31 -0.48 27.67 -4.79
CA ASP A 31 0.95 27.40 -4.81
C ASP A 31 1.36 26.66 -3.54
N TYR A 32 2.19 25.63 -3.69
CA TYR A 32 2.74 24.86 -2.58
C TYR A 32 4.21 24.52 -2.84
N PHE A 33 4.93 24.16 -1.78
CA PHE A 33 6.33 23.75 -1.89
C PHE A 33 6.43 22.29 -2.32
N ASN A 34 6.88 22.07 -3.57
CA ASN A 34 7.13 20.73 -4.09
C ASN A 34 8.54 20.27 -3.68
N ALA A 35 8.62 19.17 -2.95
CA ALA A 35 9.84 18.65 -2.35
C ALA A 35 10.97 18.36 -3.36
N LEU A 36 10.65 18.14 -4.64
CA LEU A 36 11.65 17.95 -5.71
C LEU A 36 12.16 19.26 -6.30
N LEU A 37 11.33 20.30 -6.27
CA LEU A 37 11.59 21.58 -6.93
C LEU A 37 12.11 22.63 -5.94
N VAL A 38 12.00 22.41 -4.63
CA VAL A 38 12.49 23.37 -3.62
C VAL A 38 13.96 23.73 -3.85
N ASN A 39 14.26 25.03 -3.79
CA ASN A 39 15.60 25.58 -4.00
C ASN A 39 16.23 25.15 -5.34
N THR A 40 15.44 24.90 -6.38
CA THR A 40 15.95 24.70 -7.75
C THR A 40 15.77 25.99 -8.55
N MET A 41 16.79 26.34 -9.33
CA MET A 41 16.81 27.51 -10.19
C MET A 41 16.77 27.07 -11.65
N ASP A 42 16.09 27.85 -12.49
CA ASP A 42 16.13 27.69 -13.94
C ASP A 42 17.48 28.14 -14.54
N GLU A 43 17.64 28.00 -15.85
CA GLU A 43 18.85 28.42 -16.58
C GLU A 43 19.09 29.95 -16.49
N GLU A 44 18.06 30.71 -16.13
CA GLU A 44 18.03 32.17 -16.05
C GLU A 44 18.27 32.69 -14.61
N GLY A 45 18.40 31.78 -13.64
CA GLY A 45 18.64 32.07 -12.23
C GLY A 45 17.38 32.39 -11.40
N ASN A 46 16.17 32.23 -11.96
CA ASN A 46 14.92 32.36 -11.22
C ASN A 46 14.54 31.03 -10.55
N LEU A 47 13.81 31.11 -9.44
CA LEU A 47 13.27 29.93 -8.78
C LEU A 47 12.18 29.29 -9.65
N ILE A 48 12.25 27.97 -9.79
CA ILE A 48 11.25 27.20 -10.54
C ILE A 48 9.88 27.31 -9.84
N GLU A 49 8.82 27.30 -10.64
CA GLU A 49 7.43 27.28 -10.16
C GLU A 49 7.22 26.08 -9.21
N LEU A 50 6.51 26.29 -8.08
CA LEU A 50 6.37 25.34 -6.95
C LEU A 50 7.68 24.99 -6.22
N GLY A 51 8.82 25.52 -6.64
CA GLY A 51 10.09 25.37 -5.93
C GLY A 51 10.18 26.36 -4.76
N GLY A 52 10.09 27.66 -5.06
CA GLY A 52 10.19 28.71 -4.05
C GLY A 52 11.49 28.68 -3.24
N GLU A 53 11.65 29.66 -2.35
CA GLU A 53 12.75 29.68 -1.39
C GLU A 53 12.32 28.91 -0.14
N PHE A 54 12.99 27.79 0.14
CA PHE A 54 12.67 26.91 1.25
C PHE A 54 13.91 26.73 2.13
N PRO A 55 14.03 27.47 3.26
CA PRO A 55 15.22 27.43 4.10
C PRO A 55 15.37 26.05 4.73
N LEU A 56 16.50 25.40 4.49
CA LEU A 56 16.83 24.07 5.03
C LEU A 56 18.02 24.22 5.99
N GLU A 57 17.85 23.75 7.22
CA GLU A 57 18.88 23.78 8.26
C GLU A 57 19.25 22.36 8.66
N GLU A 58 20.54 22.09 8.87
CA GLU A 58 20.98 20.78 9.37
C GLU A 58 20.48 20.55 10.80
N ASN A 59 19.84 19.41 11.03
CA ASN A 59 19.30 19.08 12.34
C ASN A 59 19.87 17.75 12.87
N GLU A 60 20.45 17.76 14.06
CA GLU A 60 21.04 16.57 14.68
C GLU A 60 20.02 15.45 14.94
N HIS A 61 18.76 15.80 15.26
CA HIS A 61 17.69 14.83 15.48
C HIS A 61 17.39 14.01 14.22
N PHE A 62 17.52 14.64 13.05
CA PHE A 62 17.33 14.02 11.74
C PHE A 62 18.65 13.56 11.12
N ASN A 63 19.63 13.16 11.95
CA ASN A 63 20.97 12.70 11.50
C ASN A 63 21.72 13.70 10.62
N LYS A 64 21.61 14.99 10.92
CA LYS A 64 22.22 16.11 10.16
C LYS A 64 21.65 16.24 8.73
N LEU A 65 20.46 15.71 8.49
CA LEU A 65 19.71 16.07 7.28
C LEU A 65 19.30 17.53 7.35
N SER A 66 19.36 18.20 6.21
CA SER A 66 18.85 19.56 6.05
C SER A 66 17.33 19.51 5.98
N VAL A 67 16.67 20.02 7.01
CA VAL A 67 15.21 19.98 7.20
C VAL A 67 14.68 21.39 7.44
N ASN A 68 13.39 21.60 7.17
CA ASN A 68 12.67 22.80 7.57
C ASN A 68 11.64 22.44 8.63
N ILE A 69 11.90 22.85 9.87
CA ILE A 69 11.02 22.57 11.01
C ILE A 69 9.80 23.51 11.09
N LEU A 70 9.76 24.55 10.26
CA LEU A 70 8.68 25.55 10.26
C LEU A 70 7.56 25.20 9.28
N MET A 71 7.84 24.44 8.23
CA MET A 71 6.89 24.14 7.16
C MET A 71 7.00 22.69 6.69
N SER A 72 5.88 22.13 6.25
CA SER A 72 5.84 20.87 5.51
C SER A 72 6.12 21.11 4.03
N ASP A 73 6.54 20.09 3.31
CA ASP A 73 6.60 20.04 1.86
C ASP A 73 5.65 18.98 1.30
N ILE A 74 5.53 18.94 -0.03
CA ILE A 74 4.66 17.99 -0.73
C ILE A 74 5.45 17.30 -1.83
N GLN A 75 5.41 15.98 -1.84
CA GLN A 75 5.88 15.16 -2.94
C GLN A 75 4.69 14.69 -3.77
N VAL A 76 4.84 14.77 -5.09
CA VAL A 76 3.88 14.22 -6.05
C VAL A 76 4.62 13.18 -6.90
N PRO A 77 4.03 11.98 -7.08
CA PRO A 77 4.60 10.95 -7.96
C PRO A 77 4.81 11.45 -9.39
N THR A 78 5.83 10.95 -10.09
CA THR A 78 6.23 11.46 -11.42
C THR A 78 5.17 11.21 -12.50
N ASN A 79 4.29 10.23 -12.32
CA ASN A 79 3.17 9.93 -13.21
C ASN A 79 1.94 10.83 -13.01
N VAL A 80 1.94 11.67 -11.98
CA VAL A 80 0.81 12.50 -11.58
C VAL A 80 1.10 13.98 -11.87
N TYR A 81 0.11 14.71 -12.39
CA TYR A 81 0.30 16.11 -12.77
C TYR A 81 0.14 17.07 -11.58
N ASN A 82 1.17 17.84 -11.26
CA ASN A 82 1.23 18.73 -10.07
C ASN A 82 0.08 19.74 -9.93
N LYS A 83 -0.54 20.18 -11.03
CA LYS A 83 -1.64 21.18 -11.04
C LYS A 83 -3.00 20.55 -11.35
N ASP A 84 -3.12 19.23 -11.20
CA ASP A 84 -4.41 18.58 -11.29
C ASP A 84 -5.37 19.18 -10.23
N PRO A 85 -6.60 19.57 -10.60
CA PRO A 85 -7.55 20.15 -9.67
C PRO A 85 -7.79 19.30 -8.41
N ASP A 86 -7.80 17.97 -8.52
CA ASP A 86 -8.03 17.07 -7.39
C ASP A 86 -6.85 17.13 -6.39
N ILE A 87 -5.63 17.27 -6.91
CA ILE A 87 -4.44 17.46 -6.07
C ILE A 87 -4.45 18.83 -5.44
N LEU A 88 -4.70 19.90 -6.19
CA LEU A 88 -4.69 21.26 -5.65
C LEU A 88 -5.71 21.43 -4.53
N ASN A 89 -6.91 20.85 -4.69
CA ASN A 89 -7.92 20.86 -3.63
C ASN A 89 -7.48 20.08 -2.39
N GLY A 90 -6.89 18.88 -2.55
CA GLY A 90 -6.38 18.10 -1.42
C GLY A 90 -5.16 18.74 -0.74
N VAL A 91 -4.29 19.38 -1.51
CA VAL A 91 -3.13 20.12 -1.02
C VAL A 91 -3.58 21.33 -0.21
N TYR A 92 -4.55 22.10 -0.71
CA TYR A 92 -5.13 23.23 0.01
C TYR A 92 -5.79 22.79 1.31
N MET A 93 -6.62 21.75 1.27
CA MET A 93 -7.29 21.19 2.44
C MET A 93 -6.29 20.68 3.51
N SER A 94 -5.21 20.04 3.07
CA SER A 94 -4.17 19.52 3.98
C SER A 94 -3.26 20.59 4.60
N GLU A 95 -3.38 21.87 4.22
CA GLU A 95 -2.66 22.98 4.85
C GLU A 95 -2.99 23.10 6.36
N ALA A 96 -4.22 22.74 6.75
CA ALA A 96 -4.66 22.72 8.14
C ALA A 96 -3.81 21.78 9.04
N LEU A 97 -3.08 20.83 8.45
CA LEU A 97 -2.22 19.91 9.19
C LEU A 97 -0.91 20.55 9.65
N ASN A 98 -0.46 21.65 9.04
CA ASN A 98 0.82 22.29 9.36
C ASN A 98 0.92 22.71 10.83
N ASP A 99 -0.14 23.33 11.35
CA ASP A 99 -0.19 23.76 12.75
C ASP A 99 -0.12 22.57 13.72
N ILE A 100 -0.77 21.46 13.36
CA ILE A 100 -0.79 20.24 14.16
C ILE A 100 0.57 19.55 14.13
N PHE A 101 1.22 19.49 12.97
CA PHE A 101 2.56 18.93 12.84
C PHE A 101 3.58 19.63 13.75
N ILE A 102 3.58 20.96 13.74
CA ILE A 102 4.47 21.77 14.59
C ILE A 102 4.13 21.56 16.07
N ASN A 103 2.84 21.57 16.42
CA ASN A 103 2.39 21.39 17.80
C ASN A 103 2.77 20.00 18.36
N ASN A 104 2.62 18.95 17.54
CA ASN A 104 3.02 17.60 17.90
C ASN A 104 4.53 17.50 18.14
N PHE A 105 5.34 18.09 17.27
CA PHE A 105 6.80 18.11 17.42
C PHE A 105 7.26 18.92 18.65
N GLN A 106 6.60 20.04 18.95
CA GLN A 106 6.87 20.82 20.17
C GLN A 106 6.50 20.06 21.45
N LYS A 107 5.44 19.25 21.41
CA LYS A 107 5.03 18.40 22.54
C LYS A 107 5.92 17.20 22.73
N ASP A 108 6.34 16.56 21.65
CA ASP A 108 7.19 15.39 21.65
C ASP A 108 8.32 15.52 20.62
N PRO A 109 9.49 16.03 21.03
CA PRO A 109 10.66 16.15 20.15
C PRO A 109 11.26 14.81 19.73
N THR A 110 10.76 13.67 20.23
CA THR A 110 11.26 12.33 19.83
C THR A 110 10.63 11.81 18.54
N LEU A 111 9.54 12.44 18.08
CA LEU A 111 8.91 12.13 16.80
C LEU A 111 9.89 12.43 15.65
N THR A 112 9.98 11.54 14.66
CA THR A 112 10.76 11.79 13.45
C THR A 112 9.89 12.40 12.38
N TRP A 113 9.21 11.57 11.60
CA TRP A 113 8.42 12.00 10.46
C TRP A 113 6.94 11.99 10.83
N GLN A 114 6.24 13.02 10.38
CA GLN A 114 4.78 13.07 10.39
C GLN A 114 4.35 13.34 8.95
N TYR A 115 3.34 12.61 8.49
CA TYR A 115 2.95 12.70 7.09
C TYR A 115 1.48 12.41 6.85
N PHE A 116 1.01 12.89 5.72
CA PHE A 116 -0.31 12.59 5.15
C PHE A 116 -0.13 12.11 3.72
N GLY A 117 -0.49 10.86 3.46
CA GLY A 117 -0.59 10.31 2.11
C GLY A 117 -2.03 10.42 1.62
N SER A 118 -2.24 11.11 0.50
CA SER A 118 -3.55 11.27 -0.11
C SER A 118 -3.94 10.08 -0.98
N SER A 119 -5.24 9.80 -1.10
CA SER A 119 -5.77 8.86 -2.10
C SER A 119 -5.49 9.30 -3.54
N THR A 120 -5.35 10.60 -3.78
CA THR A 120 -4.94 11.18 -5.07
C THR A 120 -3.44 11.03 -5.37
N GLY A 121 -2.65 10.52 -4.41
CA GLY A 121 -1.25 10.15 -4.61
C GLY A 121 -0.22 11.17 -4.10
N PHE A 122 -0.59 12.43 -3.83
CA PHE A 122 0.35 13.37 -3.22
C PHE A 122 0.65 13.01 -1.76
N PHE A 123 1.87 13.33 -1.32
CA PHE A 123 2.40 13.00 -0.01
C PHE A 123 2.91 14.27 0.67
N ARG A 124 2.26 14.70 1.77
CA ARG A 124 2.71 15.83 2.58
C ARG A 124 3.59 15.33 3.72
N LEU A 125 4.78 15.88 3.88
CA LEU A 125 5.77 15.44 4.87
C LEU A 125 6.19 16.61 5.78
N TYR A 126 6.31 16.31 7.07
CA TYR A 126 6.84 17.22 8.07
C TYR A 126 7.91 16.53 8.94
N PRO A 127 9.04 17.20 9.24
CA PRO A 127 9.48 18.49 8.68
C PRO A 127 9.79 18.39 7.18
N GLY A 128 9.67 19.49 6.44
CA GLY A 128 9.90 19.49 4.99
C GLY A 128 11.38 19.30 4.63
N ILE A 129 11.66 18.64 3.51
CA ILE A 129 13.01 18.29 3.05
C ILE A 129 13.16 18.47 1.54
N LYS A 130 14.40 18.59 1.05
CA LYS A 130 14.64 18.49 -0.39
C LYS A 130 14.80 17.04 -0.81
N TRP A 131 13.93 16.58 -1.69
CA TRP A 131 14.02 15.25 -2.29
C TRP A 131 14.99 15.27 -3.47
N THR A 132 15.86 14.28 -3.53
CA THR A 132 16.80 14.12 -4.65
C THR A 132 16.32 12.99 -5.56
N PRO A 133 16.06 13.27 -6.85
CA PRO A 133 15.67 12.23 -7.78
C PRO A 133 16.82 11.26 -8.08
N ASP A 134 16.51 10.14 -8.72
CA ASP A 134 17.54 9.23 -9.21
C ASP A 134 18.35 9.80 -10.39
N ALA A 135 19.32 9.02 -10.90
CA ALA A 135 20.15 9.44 -12.02
C ALA A 135 19.37 9.74 -13.32
N ASN A 136 18.13 9.26 -13.42
CA ASN A 136 17.22 9.49 -14.54
C ASN A 136 16.23 10.64 -14.26
N GLY A 137 16.34 11.32 -13.11
CA GLY A 137 15.40 12.37 -12.71
C GLY A 137 14.06 11.86 -12.17
N VAL A 138 13.94 10.56 -11.89
CA VAL A 138 12.68 9.92 -11.47
C VAL A 138 12.67 9.66 -9.97
N VAL A 139 11.50 9.84 -9.36
CA VAL A 139 11.23 9.47 -7.97
C VAL A 139 10.19 8.36 -7.98
N SER A 140 10.62 7.15 -7.67
CA SER A 140 9.77 5.96 -7.64
C SER A 140 8.85 5.87 -6.42
N PHE A 141 8.79 6.91 -5.59
CA PHE A 141 7.97 6.91 -4.39
C PHE A 141 6.52 7.25 -4.71
N ASP A 142 5.62 6.34 -4.33
CA ASP A 142 4.19 6.54 -4.25
C ASP A 142 3.74 6.12 -2.85
N CYS A 143 3.06 7.01 -2.13
CA CYS A 143 2.62 6.75 -0.77
C CYS A 143 1.58 5.61 -0.71
N ARG A 144 0.77 5.44 -1.76
CA ARG A 144 -0.32 4.45 -1.82
C ARG A 144 0.18 3.01 -1.87
N ASN A 145 1.40 2.81 -2.36
CA ASN A 145 2.03 1.49 -2.46
C ASN A 145 2.75 1.09 -1.16
N ARG A 146 2.80 1.96 -0.15
CA ARG A 146 3.54 1.68 1.09
C ARG A 146 2.70 0.82 2.02
N ASN A 147 3.36 -0.09 2.74
CA ASN A 147 2.71 -1.01 3.67
C ASN A 147 1.90 -0.27 4.75
N TRP A 148 2.43 0.85 5.29
CA TRP A 148 1.69 1.67 6.27
C TRP A 148 0.40 2.27 5.70
N TYR A 149 0.37 2.59 4.40
CA TYR A 149 -0.82 3.12 3.76
C TYR A 149 -1.83 2.00 3.57
N ILE A 150 -1.40 0.87 2.98
CA ILE A 150 -2.27 -0.26 2.63
C ILE A 150 -2.88 -0.90 3.89
N GLN A 151 -2.08 -1.13 4.93
CA GLN A 151 -2.53 -1.76 6.17
C GLN A 151 -3.47 -0.85 6.97
N ALA A 152 -3.32 0.47 6.87
CA ALA A 152 -4.24 1.42 7.53
C ALA A 152 -5.53 1.60 6.73
N ALA A 153 -5.43 1.60 5.40
CA ALA A 153 -6.55 1.82 4.49
C ALA A 153 -7.48 0.60 4.38
N THR A 154 -6.97 -0.61 4.64
CA THR A 154 -7.72 -1.85 4.45
C THR A 154 -7.53 -2.83 5.60
N SER A 155 -8.57 -3.59 5.92
CA SER A 155 -8.47 -4.70 6.88
C SER A 155 -7.79 -5.93 6.23
N PRO A 156 -7.23 -6.85 7.03
CA PRO A 156 -6.68 -8.11 6.55
C PRO A 156 -7.64 -8.85 5.61
N LYS A 157 -7.07 -9.51 4.59
CA LYS A 157 -7.85 -10.08 3.49
C LYS A 157 -7.33 -11.46 3.06
N ASP A 158 -8.30 -12.30 2.70
CA ASP A 158 -8.11 -13.63 2.14
C ASP A 158 -8.41 -13.59 0.64
N ILE A 159 -7.38 -13.66 -0.20
CA ILE A 159 -7.46 -13.45 -1.65
C ILE A 159 -7.15 -14.74 -2.43
N VAL A 160 -8.02 -15.06 -3.40
CA VAL A 160 -7.71 -16.05 -4.43
C VAL A 160 -7.51 -15.32 -5.76
N ILE A 161 -6.30 -15.36 -6.29
CA ILE A 161 -5.97 -14.81 -7.61
C ILE A 161 -6.23 -15.89 -8.65
N VAL A 162 -7.06 -15.59 -9.65
CA VAL A 162 -7.51 -16.52 -10.70
C VAL A 162 -7.06 -15.99 -12.05
N ILE A 163 -6.10 -16.65 -12.68
CA ILE A 163 -5.55 -16.23 -13.98
C ILE A 163 -5.96 -17.15 -15.12
N ASP A 164 -6.43 -16.51 -16.20
CA ASP A 164 -6.64 -17.14 -17.50
C ASP A 164 -5.30 -17.44 -18.17
N VAL A 165 -5.02 -18.72 -18.43
CA VAL A 165 -3.83 -19.17 -19.18
C VAL A 165 -4.23 -19.83 -20.50
N SER A 166 -5.41 -19.52 -21.03
CA SER A 166 -5.85 -20.02 -22.34
C SER A 166 -5.04 -19.44 -23.50
N GLY A 167 -5.20 -20.02 -24.69
CA GLY A 167 -4.48 -19.60 -25.89
C GLY A 167 -4.70 -18.15 -26.30
N SER A 168 -5.82 -17.53 -25.93
CA SER A 168 -6.14 -16.12 -26.24
C SER A 168 -5.23 -15.12 -25.51
N MET A 169 -4.68 -15.53 -24.37
CA MET A 169 -3.77 -14.73 -23.55
C MET A 169 -2.34 -14.67 -24.10
N LYS A 170 -2.05 -15.29 -25.26
CA LYS A 170 -0.69 -15.37 -25.81
C LYS A 170 -0.11 -13.98 -26.13
N GLY A 171 1.19 -13.80 -25.84
CA GLY A 171 1.93 -12.58 -26.17
C GLY A 171 1.76 -11.50 -25.10
N LEU A 172 1.45 -10.26 -25.52
CA LEU A 172 1.41 -9.09 -24.64
C LEU A 172 0.38 -9.25 -23.50
N LYS A 173 -0.75 -9.93 -23.73
CA LYS A 173 -1.79 -10.14 -22.71
C LYS A 173 -1.24 -10.92 -21.50
N MET A 174 -0.50 -12.01 -21.74
CA MET A 174 0.14 -12.78 -20.67
C MET A 174 1.18 -11.95 -19.91
N THR A 175 1.97 -11.12 -20.59
CA THR A 175 2.94 -10.24 -19.94
C THR A 175 2.25 -9.22 -19.02
N ILE A 176 1.16 -8.61 -19.49
CA ILE A 176 0.34 -7.70 -18.67
C ILE A 176 -0.28 -8.45 -17.49
N ALA A 177 -0.76 -9.69 -17.70
CA ALA A 177 -1.36 -10.51 -16.65
C ALA A 177 -0.36 -10.84 -15.54
N LYS A 178 0.84 -11.29 -15.91
CA LYS A 178 1.93 -11.56 -14.97
C LYS A 178 2.30 -10.31 -14.18
N HIS A 179 2.46 -9.18 -14.86
CA HIS A 179 2.75 -7.91 -14.18
C HIS A 179 1.63 -7.51 -13.22
N THR A 180 0.36 -7.66 -13.63
CA THR A 180 -0.80 -7.39 -12.78
C THR A 180 -0.80 -8.25 -11.52
N ILE A 181 -0.49 -9.55 -11.64
CA ILE A 181 -0.36 -10.43 -10.46
C ILE A 181 0.77 -9.96 -9.56
N ASN A 182 1.94 -9.64 -10.11
CA ASN A 182 3.08 -9.17 -9.31
C ASN A 182 2.72 -7.88 -8.56
N THR A 183 2.05 -6.92 -9.23
CA THR A 183 1.57 -5.69 -8.59
C THR A 183 0.53 -5.99 -7.50
N ILE A 184 -0.40 -6.93 -7.71
CA ILE A 184 -1.37 -7.35 -6.69
C ILE A 184 -0.64 -7.97 -5.50
N LEU A 185 0.30 -8.89 -5.73
CA LEU A 185 1.10 -9.50 -4.66
C LEU A 185 1.89 -8.45 -3.89
N ASP A 186 2.33 -7.38 -4.55
CA ASP A 186 3.03 -6.26 -3.89
C ASP A 186 2.16 -5.44 -2.95
N THR A 187 0.84 -5.49 -3.13
CA THR A 187 -0.13 -4.84 -2.22
C THR A 187 -0.53 -5.70 -1.02
N LEU A 188 0.00 -6.92 -0.88
CA LEU A 188 -0.36 -7.81 0.23
C LEU A 188 0.60 -7.61 1.40
N GLY A 189 0.02 -7.43 2.60
CA GLY A 189 0.76 -7.36 3.85
C GLY A 189 0.89 -8.72 4.52
N GLU A 190 1.67 -8.78 5.59
CA GLU A 190 1.92 -10.02 6.34
C GLU A 190 0.66 -10.61 6.99
N ASN A 191 -0.37 -9.81 7.23
CA ASN A 191 -1.63 -10.27 7.81
C ASN A 191 -2.60 -10.84 6.76
N ASP A 192 -2.24 -10.76 5.48
CA ASP A 192 -3.07 -11.22 4.38
C ASP A 192 -2.75 -12.67 4.00
N PHE A 193 -3.75 -13.35 3.44
CA PHE A 193 -3.63 -14.72 2.96
C PHE A 193 -3.92 -14.78 1.47
N VAL A 194 -3.11 -15.51 0.71
CA VAL A 194 -3.20 -15.57 -0.74
C VAL A 194 -3.02 -16.98 -1.27
N ASN A 195 -3.68 -17.29 -2.37
CA ASN A 195 -3.34 -18.40 -3.24
C ASN A 195 -3.58 -18.00 -4.70
N VAL A 196 -2.78 -18.54 -5.62
CA VAL A 196 -2.84 -18.25 -7.05
C VAL A 196 -3.21 -19.52 -7.80
N ILE A 197 -4.31 -19.46 -8.55
CA ILE A 197 -4.77 -20.55 -9.41
C ILE A 197 -4.80 -20.09 -10.87
N ALA A 198 -4.30 -20.95 -11.74
CA ALA A 198 -4.35 -20.79 -13.18
C ALA A 198 -5.41 -21.72 -13.77
N TYR A 199 -6.19 -21.24 -14.75
CA TYR A 199 -7.23 -22.05 -15.38
C TYR A 199 -7.14 -22.09 -16.90
N THR A 200 -7.46 -23.27 -17.42
CA THR A 200 -7.71 -23.59 -18.83
C THR A 200 -9.05 -24.33 -18.90
N ASP A 201 -9.07 -25.52 -19.52
CA ASP A 201 -10.09 -26.54 -19.44
C ASP A 201 -10.12 -27.27 -18.08
N TYR A 202 -9.06 -27.13 -17.28
CA TYR A 202 -8.93 -27.55 -15.89
C TYR A 202 -8.31 -26.46 -15.02
N VAL A 203 -8.37 -26.63 -13.69
CA VAL A 203 -7.78 -25.71 -12.71
C VAL A 203 -6.44 -26.28 -12.24
N ARG A 204 -5.41 -25.46 -12.21
CA ARG A 204 -4.07 -25.78 -11.73
C ARG A 204 -3.65 -24.77 -10.68
N TYR A 205 -3.20 -25.27 -9.54
CA TYR A 205 -2.53 -24.44 -8.53
C TYR A 205 -1.17 -24.02 -9.07
N VAL A 206 -0.83 -22.73 -8.94
CA VAL A 206 0.48 -22.23 -9.36
C VAL A 206 1.58 -22.88 -8.53
N GLU A 207 1.38 -22.96 -7.21
CA GLU A 207 2.20 -23.76 -6.29
C GLU A 207 1.46 -25.05 -5.90
N PRO A 208 1.89 -26.24 -6.37
CA PRO A 208 1.26 -27.52 -6.04
C PRO A 208 1.23 -27.86 -4.55
N CYS A 209 2.18 -27.37 -3.75
CA CYS A 209 2.24 -27.64 -2.31
C CYS A 209 1.07 -27.01 -1.54
N PHE A 210 0.54 -25.88 -2.04
CA PHE A 210 -0.55 -25.12 -1.41
C PHE A 210 -1.92 -25.48 -1.98
N LYS A 211 -2.10 -26.73 -2.39
CA LYS A 211 -3.33 -27.21 -3.01
C LYS A 211 -4.50 -27.12 -2.02
N GLY A 212 -5.43 -26.22 -2.30
CA GLY A 212 -6.67 -26.05 -1.53
C GLY A 212 -6.52 -25.24 -0.25
N THR A 213 -5.39 -24.58 -0.03
CA THR A 213 -5.12 -23.83 1.21
C THR A 213 -4.63 -22.44 0.87
N LEU A 214 -5.01 -21.42 1.64
CA LEU A 214 -4.38 -20.11 1.52
C LEU A 214 -3.11 -20.07 2.35
N VAL A 215 -2.11 -19.34 1.88
CA VAL A 215 -0.86 -19.13 2.61
C VAL A 215 -0.71 -17.67 2.99
N GLN A 216 -0.01 -17.43 4.09
CA GLN A 216 0.28 -16.07 4.52
C GLN A 216 1.15 -15.37 3.47
N ALA A 217 0.81 -14.12 3.14
CA ALA A 217 1.53 -13.30 2.18
C ALA A 217 2.79 -12.67 2.81
N ASP A 218 3.65 -13.50 3.38
CA ASP A 218 4.99 -13.10 3.81
C ASP A 218 5.88 -12.78 2.59
N LEU A 219 7.04 -12.15 2.85
CA LEU A 219 7.97 -11.75 1.78
C LEU A 219 8.43 -12.96 0.95
N ASP A 220 8.77 -14.06 1.61
CA ASP A 220 9.31 -15.26 0.97
C ASP A 220 8.27 -15.95 0.06
N ASN A 221 7.04 -16.13 0.53
CA ASN A 221 5.95 -16.71 -0.26
C ASN A 221 5.56 -15.78 -1.41
N ARG A 222 5.55 -14.46 -1.20
CA ARG A 222 5.27 -13.49 -2.27
C ARG A 222 6.32 -13.57 -3.38
N GLU A 223 7.60 -13.56 -3.04
CA GLU A 223 8.68 -13.70 -4.03
C GLU A 223 8.66 -15.08 -4.72
N HIS A 224 8.38 -16.14 -3.96
CA HIS A 224 8.20 -17.47 -4.53
C HIS A 224 7.04 -17.52 -5.54
N PHE A 225 5.89 -16.92 -5.23
CA PHE A 225 4.78 -16.82 -6.18
C PHE A 225 5.15 -16.00 -7.42
N LYS A 226 5.90 -14.90 -7.28
CA LYS A 226 6.36 -14.11 -8.44
C LYS A 226 7.21 -14.94 -9.39
N LEU A 227 8.13 -15.75 -8.88
CA LEU A 227 8.94 -16.67 -9.69
C LEU A 227 8.06 -17.68 -10.44
N LEU A 228 7.09 -18.30 -9.76
CA LEU A 228 6.19 -19.27 -10.39
C LEU A 228 5.24 -18.64 -11.42
N VAL A 229 4.82 -17.40 -11.19
CA VAL A 229 3.98 -16.63 -12.13
C VAL A 229 4.76 -16.36 -13.42
N GLU A 230 6.06 -16.09 -13.34
CA GLU A 230 6.91 -15.93 -14.52
C GLU A 230 7.03 -17.22 -15.36
N GLU A 231 6.90 -18.39 -14.74
CA GLU A 231 6.91 -19.68 -15.44
C GLU A 231 5.56 -20.07 -16.08
N LEU A 232 4.52 -19.23 -15.97
CA LEU A 232 3.23 -19.51 -16.60
C LEU A 232 3.30 -19.46 -18.12
N HIS A 233 2.73 -20.48 -18.75
CA HIS A 233 2.64 -20.65 -20.20
C HIS A 233 1.20 -20.89 -20.62
N VAL A 234 0.81 -20.32 -21.77
CA VAL A 234 -0.55 -20.46 -22.33
C VAL A 234 -0.81 -21.86 -22.88
N LYS A 235 -1.95 -22.46 -22.55
CA LYS A 235 -2.40 -23.79 -23.01
C LYS A 235 -3.94 -23.86 -23.06
N GLY A 236 -4.50 -24.58 -24.04
CA GLY A 236 -5.92 -24.93 -24.05
C GLY A 236 -6.90 -23.76 -24.20
N GLU A 237 -8.16 -24.02 -23.83
CA GLU A 237 -9.30 -23.10 -23.90
C GLU A 237 -9.76 -22.69 -22.49
N ALA A 238 -10.35 -21.50 -22.35
CA ALA A 238 -10.78 -20.95 -21.07
C ALA A 238 -12.11 -21.57 -20.58
N LYS A 239 -12.13 -22.15 -19.36
CA LYS A 239 -13.37 -22.61 -18.69
C LYS A 239 -13.47 -22.05 -17.26
N VAL A 240 -13.94 -20.79 -17.17
CA VAL A 240 -14.08 -20.03 -15.92
C VAL A 240 -14.92 -20.74 -14.86
N LYS A 241 -15.96 -21.48 -15.27
CA LYS A 241 -16.89 -22.17 -14.35
C LYS A 241 -16.18 -23.06 -13.32
N LYS A 242 -15.17 -23.83 -13.76
CA LYS A 242 -14.43 -24.73 -12.87
C LYS A 242 -13.50 -23.96 -11.93
N ALA A 243 -12.86 -22.91 -12.44
CA ALA A 243 -11.97 -22.05 -11.67
C ALA A 243 -12.72 -21.39 -10.52
N MET A 244 -13.87 -20.77 -10.81
CA MET A 244 -14.68 -20.10 -9.79
C MET A 244 -15.20 -21.07 -8.71
N LYS A 245 -15.64 -22.28 -9.09
CA LYS A 245 -16.04 -23.31 -8.12
C LYS A 245 -14.90 -23.68 -7.17
N GLU A 246 -13.68 -23.82 -7.69
CA GLU A 246 -12.52 -24.11 -6.87
C GLU A 246 -12.14 -22.93 -5.96
N SER A 247 -12.19 -21.69 -6.47
CA SER A 247 -11.95 -20.49 -5.67
C SER A 247 -12.90 -20.37 -4.48
N PHE A 248 -14.19 -20.60 -4.70
CA PHE A 248 -15.17 -20.59 -3.61
C PHE A 248 -14.95 -21.71 -2.60
N ARG A 249 -14.49 -22.89 -3.05
CA ARG A 249 -14.14 -23.99 -2.16
C ARG A 249 -12.95 -23.63 -1.25
N ILE A 250 -11.88 -23.07 -1.82
CA ILE A 250 -10.71 -22.61 -1.06
C ILE A 250 -11.14 -21.61 0.03
N LEU A 251 -11.94 -20.61 -0.33
CA LEU A 251 -12.41 -19.58 0.61
C LEU A 251 -13.38 -20.14 1.67
N ALA A 252 -14.18 -21.15 1.33
CA ALA A 252 -15.08 -21.80 2.29
C ALA A 252 -14.33 -22.64 3.32
N ASP A 253 -13.26 -23.34 2.91
CA ASP A 253 -12.45 -24.16 3.81
C ASP A 253 -11.70 -23.31 4.85
N VAL A 254 -11.29 -22.10 4.47
CA VAL A 254 -10.61 -21.12 5.33
C VAL A 254 -11.48 -20.70 6.53
N THR A 255 -12.78 -20.59 6.34
CA THR A 255 -13.75 -20.26 7.41
C THR A 255 -13.76 -21.28 8.56
N ASN A 256 -13.18 -22.47 8.38
CA ASN A 256 -13.11 -23.52 9.39
C ASN A 256 -11.83 -23.48 10.26
N GLY A 257 -10.99 -22.44 10.15
CA GLY A 257 -9.96 -22.14 11.16
C GLY A 257 -8.56 -21.77 10.65
N GLN A 258 -8.37 -21.46 9.36
CA GLN A 258 -7.05 -21.11 8.79
C GLN A 258 -7.15 -19.92 7.81
N GLY A 259 -7.51 -18.73 8.30
CA GLY A 259 -7.38 -17.47 7.56
C GLY A 259 -7.72 -16.25 8.40
N SER A 260 -7.77 -15.08 7.78
CA SER A 260 -7.96 -13.80 8.49
C SER A 260 -9.39 -13.58 9.02
N LEU A 261 -10.37 -14.34 8.51
CA LEU A 261 -11.81 -14.25 8.86
C LEU A 261 -12.46 -12.87 8.60
N CYS A 262 -11.75 -11.96 7.93
CA CYS A 262 -12.20 -10.60 7.63
C CYS A 262 -12.78 -10.52 6.22
N ASN A 263 -11.98 -10.03 5.25
CA ASN A 263 -12.43 -9.80 3.89
C ASN A 263 -12.05 -10.97 2.98
N GLN A 264 -13.03 -11.56 2.30
CA GLN A 264 -12.78 -12.58 1.28
C GLN A 264 -12.97 -12.00 -0.12
N ALA A 265 -11.97 -12.20 -0.98
CA ALA A 265 -12.00 -11.68 -2.34
C ALA A 265 -11.45 -12.67 -3.37
N ILE A 266 -12.03 -12.64 -4.56
CA ILE A 266 -11.53 -13.34 -5.74
C ILE A 266 -11.12 -12.28 -6.77
N MET A 267 -9.89 -12.39 -7.27
CA MET A 267 -9.36 -11.51 -8.31
C MET A 267 -9.25 -12.29 -9.62
N LEU A 268 -10.17 -12.06 -10.55
CA LEU A 268 -10.23 -12.73 -11.85
C LEU A 268 -9.51 -11.91 -12.92
N ILE A 269 -8.49 -12.49 -13.54
CA ILE A 269 -7.67 -11.89 -14.59
C ILE A 269 -7.92 -12.67 -15.89
N THR A 270 -8.53 -12.03 -16.89
CA THR A 270 -8.94 -12.68 -18.16
C THR A 270 -9.01 -11.68 -19.31
N ASP A 271 -9.05 -12.14 -20.56
CA ASP A 271 -9.33 -11.32 -21.74
C ASP A 271 -10.81 -11.42 -22.22
N GLY A 272 -11.66 -12.11 -21.45
CA GLY A 272 -13.11 -11.94 -21.49
C GLY A 272 -13.92 -13.05 -22.18
N ALA A 273 -13.30 -14.11 -22.71
CA ALA A 273 -14.03 -15.23 -23.30
C ALA A 273 -14.68 -16.12 -22.22
N MET A 274 -15.87 -15.74 -21.74
CA MET A 274 -16.60 -16.47 -20.68
C MET A 274 -18.04 -16.80 -21.06
N GLU A 275 -18.39 -18.07 -20.90
CA GLU A 275 -19.75 -18.62 -21.04
C GLU A 275 -20.16 -19.33 -19.74
N ASP A 276 -21.48 -19.42 -19.47
CA ASP A 276 -22.08 -20.22 -18.40
C ASP A 276 -21.59 -19.98 -16.95
N PHE A 277 -21.12 -18.76 -16.64
CA PHE A 277 -20.59 -18.41 -15.32
C PHE A 277 -21.67 -18.05 -14.28
N GLN A 278 -22.85 -17.57 -14.71
CA GLN A 278 -23.90 -17.07 -13.81
C GLN A 278 -24.33 -18.12 -12.76
N SER A 279 -24.53 -19.36 -13.21
CA SER A 279 -24.93 -20.49 -12.35
C SER A 279 -24.00 -20.73 -11.14
N VAL A 280 -22.71 -20.37 -11.24
CA VAL A 280 -21.76 -20.57 -10.14
C VAL A 280 -21.95 -19.53 -9.05
N PHE A 281 -22.20 -18.28 -9.41
CA PHE A 281 -22.40 -17.20 -8.44
C PHE A 281 -23.72 -17.35 -7.68
N GLU A 282 -24.76 -17.83 -8.38
CA GLU A 282 -26.05 -18.16 -7.77
C GLU A 282 -25.93 -19.31 -6.75
N GLU A 283 -25.11 -20.33 -7.05
CA GLU A 283 -24.92 -21.51 -6.19
C GLU A 283 -24.03 -21.20 -4.97
N PHE A 284 -22.94 -20.43 -5.13
CA PHE A 284 -21.89 -20.31 -4.11
C PHE A 284 -21.86 -18.97 -3.36
N ASN A 285 -22.33 -17.87 -3.94
CA ASN A 285 -22.17 -16.54 -3.33
C ASN A 285 -23.51 -15.85 -3.01
N TRP A 286 -24.61 -16.23 -3.66
CA TRP A 286 -25.91 -15.58 -3.45
C TRP A 286 -26.74 -16.30 -2.39
N PRO A 287 -27.58 -15.57 -1.61
CA PRO A 287 -27.91 -14.15 -1.72
C PRO A 287 -26.98 -13.19 -0.95
N ASP A 288 -26.19 -13.69 0.00
CA ASP A 288 -25.45 -12.86 0.96
C ASP A 288 -24.31 -12.04 0.34
N LYS A 289 -23.73 -12.55 -0.76
CA LYS A 289 -22.59 -11.94 -1.47
C LYS A 289 -21.46 -11.61 -0.50
N LYS A 290 -21.01 -12.63 0.22
CA LYS A 290 -19.94 -12.53 1.23
C LYS A 290 -18.58 -12.32 0.56
N VAL A 291 -18.33 -13.06 -0.52
CA VAL A 291 -17.10 -12.98 -1.29
C VAL A 291 -17.22 -11.87 -2.33
N ARG A 292 -16.24 -10.96 -2.34
CA ARG A 292 -16.13 -9.90 -3.35
C ARG A 292 -15.40 -10.39 -4.58
N VAL A 293 -15.82 -9.99 -5.77
CA VAL A 293 -15.17 -10.44 -7.02
C VAL A 293 -14.67 -9.24 -7.80
N PHE A 294 -13.36 -9.11 -7.89
CA PHE A 294 -12.68 -8.11 -8.70
C PHE A 294 -12.32 -8.72 -10.04
N THR A 295 -12.53 -7.98 -11.12
CA THR A 295 -12.28 -8.49 -12.47
C THR A 295 -11.38 -7.54 -13.25
N TYR A 296 -10.28 -8.08 -13.76
CA TYR A 296 -9.31 -7.38 -14.58
C TYR A 296 -9.42 -7.90 -16.02
N LEU A 297 -9.97 -7.06 -16.90
CA LEU A 297 -10.02 -7.35 -18.33
C LEU A 297 -8.69 -6.92 -18.97
N ILE A 298 -7.97 -7.88 -19.56
CA ILE A 298 -6.67 -7.63 -20.20
C ILE A 298 -6.79 -7.58 -21.71
N GLY A 299 -6.18 -6.55 -22.29
CA GLY A 299 -6.02 -6.39 -23.73
C GLY A 299 -6.82 -5.22 -24.28
N ARG A 300 -6.67 -4.96 -25.58
CA ARG A 300 -7.32 -3.84 -26.25
C ARG A 300 -8.75 -4.15 -26.70
N ASP A 301 -9.07 -5.44 -26.81
CA ASP A 301 -10.38 -5.90 -27.25
C ASP A 301 -11.38 -5.81 -26.08
N MET A 302 -12.45 -5.04 -26.26
CA MET A 302 -13.50 -4.85 -25.25
C MET A 302 -14.77 -5.66 -25.54
N THR A 303 -14.70 -6.61 -26.50
CA THR A 303 -15.86 -7.34 -27.02
C THR A 303 -16.63 -8.10 -25.96
N PHE A 304 -15.96 -8.51 -24.88
CA PHE A 304 -16.57 -9.25 -23.78
C PHE A 304 -16.60 -8.48 -22.45
N SER A 305 -16.41 -7.15 -22.50
CA SER A 305 -16.38 -6.31 -21.31
C SER A 305 -17.68 -6.36 -20.50
N GLU A 306 -18.84 -6.55 -21.14
CA GLU A 306 -20.13 -6.64 -20.47
C GLU A 306 -20.22 -7.83 -19.51
N ASN A 307 -19.75 -9.01 -19.91
CA ASN A 307 -19.80 -10.22 -19.08
C ASN A 307 -18.89 -10.08 -17.85
N VAL A 308 -17.67 -9.61 -18.07
CA VAL A 308 -16.67 -9.41 -17.01
C VAL A 308 -17.16 -8.34 -16.03
N LYS A 309 -17.69 -7.22 -16.53
CA LYS A 309 -18.28 -6.15 -15.73
C LYS A 309 -19.49 -6.64 -14.92
N TRP A 310 -20.33 -7.48 -15.51
CA TRP A 310 -21.49 -8.07 -14.82
C TRP A 310 -21.06 -8.89 -13.59
N ILE A 311 -19.95 -9.64 -13.69
CA ILE A 311 -19.42 -10.42 -12.56
C ILE A 311 -19.02 -9.50 -11.40
N ALA A 312 -18.26 -8.44 -11.67
CA ALA A 312 -17.82 -7.52 -10.62
C ALA A 312 -19.00 -6.79 -9.97
N CYS A 313 -19.88 -6.19 -10.78
CA CYS A 313 -21.02 -5.41 -10.29
C CYS A 313 -21.97 -6.25 -9.42
N ASN A 314 -22.23 -7.50 -9.79
CA ASN A 314 -23.17 -8.34 -9.04
C ASN A 314 -22.60 -8.94 -7.75
N ASN A 315 -21.28 -8.93 -7.57
CA ASN A 315 -20.59 -9.51 -6.42
C ASN A 315 -19.85 -8.44 -5.59
N LYS A 316 -20.35 -7.19 -5.53
CA LYS A 316 -19.81 -6.10 -4.70
C LYS A 316 -18.29 -5.84 -4.90
N GLY A 317 -17.78 -6.10 -6.11
CA GLY A 317 -16.39 -5.85 -6.45
C GLY A 317 -16.23 -4.67 -7.41
N TYR A 318 -15.13 -4.66 -8.16
CA TYR A 318 -14.80 -3.61 -9.11
C TYR A 318 -14.31 -4.20 -10.43
N TYR A 319 -14.67 -3.52 -11.53
CA TYR A 319 -14.25 -3.88 -12.88
C TYR A 319 -13.17 -2.91 -13.33
N THR A 320 -12.06 -3.48 -13.80
CA THR A 320 -10.94 -2.69 -14.29
C THR A 320 -10.48 -3.20 -15.65
N HIS A 321 -10.17 -2.27 -16.56
CA HIS A 321 -9.69 -2.58 -17.89
C HIS A 321 -8.22 -2.17 -18.00
N ILE A 322 -7.35 -3.13 -18.33
CA ILE A 322 -5.91 -2.93 -18.42
C ILE A 322 -5.47 -3.17 -19.86
N SER A 323 -5.07 -2.08 -20.51
CA SER A 323 -4.69 -2.09 -21.92
C SER A 323 -3.17 -2.08 -22.13
N THR A 324 -2.44 -1.42 -21.23
CA THR A 324 -0.99 -1.29 -21.25
C THR A 324 -0.35 -1.69 -19.92
N LEU A 325 0.99 -1.84 -19.93
CA LEU A 325 1.76 -2.13 -18.72
C LEU A 325 1.78 -0.94 -17.74
N ALA A 326 1.77 0.29 -18.26
CA ALA A 326 1.79 1.51 -17.45
C ALA A 326 0.49 1.69 -16.65
N ASP A 327 -0.64 1.25 -17.22
CA ASP A 327 -1.95 1.38 -16.58
C ASP A 327 -2.11 0.46 -15.37
N VAL A 328 -1.26 -0.58 -15.22
CA VAL A 328 -1.45 -1.64 -14.21
C VAL A 328 -1.42 -1.09 -12.80
N GLN A 329 -0.46 -0.23 -12.48
CA GLN A 329 -0.23 0.23 -11.11
C GLN A 329 -1.42 1.00 -10.55
N GLU A 330 -1.94 1.98 -11.30
CA GLU A 330 -3.07 2.81 -10.89
C GLU A 330 -4.37 1.98 -10.77
N ASN A 331 -4.60 1.12 -11.75
CA ASN A 331 -5.79 0.27 -11.85
C ASN A 331 -5.88 -0.82 -10.78
N VAL A 332 -4.74 -1.36 -10.34
CA VAL A 332 -4.73 -2.34 -9.25
C VAL A 332 -5.08 -1.64 -7.92
N MET A 333 -4.57 -0.44 -7.66
CA MET A 333 -4.81 0.23 -6.37
C MET A 333 -6.29 0.57 -6.10
N GLU A 334 -7.13 0.68 -7.14
CA GLU A 334 -8.56 0.93 -7.00
C GLU A 334 -9.33 -0.09 -6.15
N TYR A 335 -8.86 -1.36 -6.10
CA TYR A 335 -9.56 -2.36 -5.29
C TYR A 335 -9.48 -2.02 -3.78
N LEU A 336 -8.42 -1.33 -3.33
CA LEU A 336 -8.24 -0.90 -1.94
C LEU A 336 -9.36 0.07 -1.54
N HIS A 337 -9.73 1.00 -2.40
CA HIS A 337 -10.84 1.93 -2.16
C HIS A 337 -12.19 1.22 -1.99
N VAL A 338 -12.38 0.09 -2.65
CA VAL A 338 -13.61 -0.71 -2.49
C VAL A 338 -13.59 -1.49 -1.19
N LEU A 339 -12.44 -2.05 -0.81
CA LEU A 339 -12.27 -2.78 0.44
C LEU A 339 -12.33 -1.90 1.68
N SER A 340 -11.97 -0.61 1.58
CA SER A 340 -12.03 0.33 2.72
C SER A 340 -13.44 0.77 3.10
N ARG A 341 -14.42 0.72 2.17
CA ARG A 341 -15.79 1.23 2.38
C ARG A 341 -16.48 0.75 3.68
N PRO A 342 -16.44 -0.54 4.06
CA PRO A 342 -17.07 -1.00 5.30
C PRO A 342 -16.44 -0.39 6.56
N MET A 343 -15.12 -0.18 6.55
CA MET A 343 -14.42 0.46 7.67
C MET A 343 -14.89 1.91 7.83
N VAL A 344 -15.04 2.62 6.70
CA VAL A 344 -15.56 3.99 6.69
C VAL A 344 -16.98 4.06 7.27
N ILE A 345 -17.86 3.16 6.84
CA ILE A 345 -19.26 3.12 7.27
C ILE A 345 -19.37 2.80 8.77
N ASN A 346 -18.55 1.86 9.25
CA ASN A 346 -18.53 1.47 10.65
C ASN A 346 -17.82 2.49 11.55
N HIS A 347 -17.20 3.55 10.98
CA HIS A 347 -16.38 4.53 11.69
C HIS A 347 -15.31 3.86 12.54
N ASP A 348 -14.69 2.82 11.97
CA ASP A 348 -13.65 2.06 12.66
C ASP A 348 -12.30 2.71 12.36
N HIS A 349 -11.74 3.37 13.37
CA HIS A 349 -10.53 4.18 13.29
C HIS A 349 -9.37 3.50 14.02
N ASP A 350 -9.14 2.24 13.69
CA ASP A 350 -8.09 1.48 14.35
C ASP A 350 -6.70 2.00 13.98
N ILE A 351 -5.91 2.25 15.03
CA ILE A 351 -4.50 2.62 14.89
C ILE A 351 -3.72 1.35 14.60
N ILE A 352 -3.01 1.35 13.49
CA ILE A 352 -2.15 0.23 13.10
C ILE A 352 -0.68 0.55 13.34
N TRP A 353 0.08 -0.49 13.65
CA TRP A 353 1.55 -0.45 13.72
C TRP A 353 2.09 -1.32 12.61
N THR A 354 2.97 -0.76 11.78
CA THR A 354 3.65 -1.55 10.76
C THR A 354 4.82 -2.33 11.31
N GLU A 355 5.20 -3.35 10.56
CA GLU A 355 6.48 -4.04 10.70
C GLU A 355 7.67 -3.08 10.59
N ALA A 356 8.83 -3.55 11.06
CA ALA A 356 10.06 -2.79 10.97
C ALA A 356 10.46 -2.64 9.49
N TYR A 357 10.64 -1.40 9.04
CA TYR A 357 11.13 -1.11 7.70
C TYR A 357 12.19 -0.01 7.72
N MET A 358 12.80 0.17 6.55
CA MET A 358 13.76 1.24 6.29
C MET A 358 13.23 2.13 5.17
N ASP A 359 13.20 3.43 5.39
CA ASP A 359 12.72 4.35 4.37
C ASP A 359 13.79 4.65 3.33
N SER A 360 13.79 3.86 2.25
CA SER A 360 14.76 3.95 1.15
C SER A 360 14.90 5.32 0.50
N VAL A 361 13.91 6.21 0.63
CA VAL A 361 13.90 7.49 -0.10
C VAL A 361 14.61 8.61 0.64
N LEU A 362 14.67 8.53 1.98
CA LEU A 362 15.38 9.51 2.80
C LEU A 362 16.90 9.27 2.84
N PHE A 363 17.36 8.07 2.50
CA PHE A 363 18.75 7.62 2.75
C PHE A 363 19.64 7.45 1.51
N LYS A 364 19.32 8.10 0.37
CA LYS A 364 20.33 8.26 -0.71
C LYS A 364 21.44 9.25 -0.35
N SER A 365 21.28 10.02 0.73
CA SER A 365 22.33 10.87 1.27
C SER A 365 23.32 10.03 2.10
N ASN A 366 24.60 10.38 2.05
CA ASN A 366 25.72 9.66 2.69
C ASN A 366 25.68 9.62 4.24
N ALA A 367 24.54 9.92 4.87
CA ALA A 367 24.34 9.80 6.30
C ALA A 367 24.10 8.32 6.65
N HIS A 368 25.19 7.67 7.04
CA HIS A 368 25.26 6.30 7.58
C HIS A 368 24.45 6.12 8.88
N SER A 369 23.12 6.14 8.82
CA SER A 369 22.29 5.67 9.92
C SER A 369 21.08 4.93 9.37
N LEU A 370 21.29 3.63 9.13
CA LEU A 370 20.29 2.61 8.88
C LEU A 370 19.36 2.52 10.10
N LEU A 371 18.42 3.48 10.25
CA LEU A 371 17.47 3.50 11.34
C LEU A 371 16.25 2.68 10.92
N LEU A 372 16.10 1.52 11.55
CA LEU A 372 14.86 0.77 11.51
C LEU A 372 13.78 1.58 12.23
N MET A 373 12.67 1.75 11.55
CA MET A 373 11.51 2.47 12.05
C MET A 373 10.27 1.59 11.93
N THR A 374 9.27 1.92 12.74
CA THR A 374 7.91 1.41 12.62
C THR A 374 7.00 2.64 12.50
N SER A 375 5.96 2.54 11.67
CA SER A 375 4.99 3.62 11.53
C SER A 375 3.76 3.31 12.35
N VAL A 376 3.22 4.37 12.95
CA VAL A 376 1.86 4.37 13.49
C VAL A 376 0.98 5.08 12.46
N ALA A 377 0.03 4.37 11.87
CA ALA A 377 -0.83 4.91 10.82
C ALA A 377 -2.31 4.81 11.18
N MET A 378 -3.08 5.74 10.65
CA MET A 378 -4.53 5.84 10.85
C MET A 378 -5.20 6.34 9.56
N PRO A 379 -6.28 5.70 9.10
CA PRO A 379 -6.99 6.14 7.91
C PRO A 379 -7.77 7.44 8.17
N VAL A 380 -7.94 8.23 7.11
CA VAL A 380 -8.69 9.48 7.12
C VAL A 380 -9.88 9.36 6.18
N PHE A 381 -11.08 9.59 6.69
CA PHE A 381 -12.31 9.43 5.94
C PHE A 381 -13.07 10.74 5.71
N SER A 382 -13.79 10.83 4.60
CA SER A 382 -14.66 12.00 4.36
C SER A 382 -15.90 11.93 5.25
N LYS A 383 -16.12 12.96 6.06
CA LYS A 383 -17.30 13.13 6.92
C LYS A 383 -18.48 13.82 6.22
N LYS A 384 -18.36 14.15 4.93
CA LYS A 384 -19.40 14.87 4.18
C LYS A 384 -20.67 14.03 4.07
N LYS A 385 -21.83 14.64 4.36
CA LYS A 385 -23.13 13.95 4.37
C LYS A 385 -23.46 13.23 3.06
N GLU A 386 -22.99 13.76 1.94
CA GLU A 386 -23.21 13.22 0.59
C GLU A 386 -22.36 11.97 0.30
N THR A 387 -21.18 11.87 0.93
CA THR A 387 -20.19 10.81 0.68
C THR A 387 -20.20 9.72 1.77
N LEU A 388 -20.93 9.92 2.87
CA LEU A 388 -21.10 8.95 3.96
C LEU A 388 -21.54 7.56 3.49
N SER A 389 -22.43 7.48 2.50
CA SER A 389 -22.92 6.20 1.95
C SER A 389 -21.93 5.53 0.99
N HIS A 390 -21.03 6.32 0.39
CA HIS A 390 -20.02 5.83 -0.55
C HIS A 390 -18.74 5.38 0.16
N GLY A 391 -18.49 5.88 1.37
CA GLY A 391 -17.35 5.49 2.21
C GLY A 391 -16.01 5.89 1.58
N ILE A 392 -15.77 7.19 1.41
CA ILE A 392 -14.58 7.70 0.72
C ILE A 392 -13.38 7.80 1.67
N LEU A 393 -12.28 7.15 1.28
CA LEU A 393 -10.97 7.30 1.90
C LEU A 393 -10.27 8.53 1.31
N LEU A 394 -9.99 9.54 2.13
CA LEU A 394 -9.23 10.72 1.74
C LEU A 394 -7.73 10.43 1.69
N GLY A 395 -7.27 9.55 2.57
CA GLY A 395 -5.86 9.20 2.67
C GLY A 395 -5.55 8.51 3.99
N VAL A 396 -4.27 8.49 4.34
CA VAL A 396 -3.76 7.90 5.58
C VAL A 396 -2.76 8.88 6.19
N VAL A 397 -2.93 9.17 7.48
CA VAL A 397 -1.93 9.89 8.28
C VAL A 397 -1.03 8.89 8.97
N GLY A 398 0.25 9.25 9.11
CA GLY A 398 1.19 8.41 9.83
C GLY A 398 2.29 9.20 10.52
N THR A 399 2.91 8.55 11.50
CA THR A 399 4.13 9.03 12.12
C THR A 399 5.12 7.90 12.33
N ASP A 400 6.38 8.19 12.05
CA ASP A 400 7.46 7.22 12.22
C ASP A 400 8.05 7.28 13.63
N VAL A 401 8.32 6.10 14.16
CA VAL A 401 8.97 5.92 15.46
C VAL A 401 10.23 5.08 15.24
N PRO A 402 11.43 5.64 15.46
CA PRO A 402 12.66 4.88 15.41
C PRO A 402 12.65 3.78 16.48
N LEU A 403 12.94 2.54 16.08
CA LEU A 403 12.95 1.41 17.00
C LEU A 403 14.03 1.56 18.08
N LEU A 404 15.08 2.33 17.80
CA LEU A 404 16.10 2.69 18.78
C LEU A 404 15.52 3.48 19.97
N GLU A 405 14.60 4.42 19.71
CA GLU A 405 13.94 5.20 20.78
C GLU A 405 13.05 4.30 21.63
N VAL A 406 12.34 3.35 21.01
CA VAL A 406 11.53 2.36 21.74
C VAL A 406 12.42 1.49 22.63
N MET A 407 13.57 1.05 22.12
CA MET A 407 14.53 0.23 22.87
C MET A 407 15.17 0.97 24.05
N LYS A 408 15.27 2.32 24.02
CA LYS A 408 15.75 3.11 25.17
C LYS A 408 14.83 2.99 26.40
N LEU A 409 13.56 2.63 26.23
CA LEU A 409 12.63 2.36 27.34
C LEU A 409 13.04 1.14 28.17
N ALA A 410 13.81 0.22 27.59
CA ALA A 410 14.34 -0.97 28.24
C ALA A 410 15.89 -0.90 28.30
N PRO A 411 16.46 -0.05 29.17
CA PRO A 411 17.89 0.19 29.18
C PRO A 411 18.68 -1.03 29.68
N ARG A 412 19.71 -1.43 28.93
CA ARG A 412 20.58 -2.59 29.23
C ARG A 412 21.21 -2.53 30.63
N TYR A 413 21.58 -1.34 31.10
CA TYR A 413 22.21 -1.18 32.42
C TYR A 413 21.31 -1.61 33.60
N LYS A 414 19.98 -1.65 33.41
CA LYS A 414 19.04 -2.17 34.43
C LYS A 414 18.86 -3.68 34.38
N LEU A 415 19.18 -4.32 33.26
CA LEU A 415 18.93 -5.74 32.99
C LEU A 415 20.12 -6.65 33.35
N GLY A 416 21.32 -6.07 33.53
CA GLY A 416 22.56 -6.82 33.78
C GLY A 416 23.29 -7.23 32.49
N ALA A 417 24.49 -7.79 32.62
CA ALA A 417 25.41 -8.02 31.49
C ALA A 417 24.88 -8.95 30.39
N HIS A 418 23.98 -9.88 30.73
CA HIS A 418 23.38 -10.85 29.80
C HIS A 418 21.90 -10.56 29.50
N GLY A 419 21.31 -9.56 30.16
CA GLY A 419 19.90 -9.23 29.97
C GLY A 419 19.70 -8.31 28.77
N TYR A 420 18.77 -8.67 27.89
CA TYR A 420 18.34 -7.82 26.79
C TYR A 420 16.83 -7.84 26.65
N ALA A 421 16.29 -6.78 26.05
CA ALA A 421 14.92 -6.73 25.61
C ALA A 421 14.87 -6.91 24.09
N PHE A 422 13.78 -7.49 23.62
CA PHE A 422 13.46 -7.61 22.21
C PHE A 422 11.97 -7.35 22.02
N LEU A 423 11.59 -6.91 20.82
CA LEU A 423 10.22 -6.62 20.45
C LEU A 423 9.76 -7.63 19.41
N ILE A 424 8.56 -8.17 19.59
CA ILE A 424 7.95 -9.13 18.67
C ILE A 424 6.57 -8.66 18.24
N THR A 425 6.19 -9.01 17.01
CA THR A 425 4.82 -8.85 16.51
C THR A 425 3.92 -10.00 16.98
N ASN A 426 2.61 -9.85 16.77
CA ASN A 426 1.62 -10.92 16.91
C ASN A 426 1.87 -12.10 15.95
N ASN A 427 2.53 -11.86 14.82
CA ASN A 427 2.92 -12.87 13.85
C ASN A 427 4.25 -13.59 14.20
N GLY A 428 4.91 -13.19 15.31
CA GLY A 428 6.18 -13.79 15.75
C GLY A 428 7.43 -13.20 15.08
N TYR A 429 7.28 -12.15 14.26
CA TYR A 429 8.41 -11.43 13.69
C TYR A 429 9.09 -10.55 14.73
N ILE A 430 10.42 -10.43 14.62
CA ILE A 430 11.21 -9.62 15.53
C ILE A 430 11.27 -8.19 14.97
N LEU A 431 10.65 -7.25 15.69
CA LEU A 431 10.74 -5.81 15.37
C LEU A 431 12.10 -5.24 15.78
N ALA A 432 12.59 -5.58 16.97
CA ALA A 432 13.86 -5.07 17.48
C ALA A 432 14.58 -6.14 18.29
N HIS A 433 15.84 -6.39 17.96
CA HIS A 433 16.72 -7.28 18.71
C HIS A 433 18.17 -6.75 18.65
N PRO A 434 18.97 -6.91 19.72
CA PRO A 434 20.38 -6.49 19.73
C PRO A 434 21.22 -6.99 18.55
N ASP A 435 20.93 -8.21 18.09
CA ASP A 435 21.62 -8.86 16.97
C ASP A 435 20.88 -8.75 15.63
N LEU A 436 19.80 -7.98 15.57
CA LEU A 436 19.13 -7.69 14.30
C LEU A 436 20.04 -6.79 13.48
N ARG A 437 20.46 -7.27 12.31
CA ARG A 437 21.27 -6.50 11.36
C ARG A 437 20.49 -6.29 10.07
N PRO A 438 20.43 -5.06 9.54
CA PRO A 438 19.89 -4.85 8.20
C PRO A 438 20.84 -5.48 7.18
N LEU A 439 20.35 -6.40 6.35
CA LEU A 439 21.08 -6.82 5.15
C LEU A 439 20.63 -5.92 4.01
N VAL A 440 21.55 -5.11 3.50
CA VAL A 440 21.31 -4.27 2.32
C VAL A 440 21.79 -5.06 1.11
N SER A 441 20.85 -5.58 0.30
CA SER A 441 21.16 -5.95 -1.08
C SER A 441 20.61 -4.86 -2.02
N PRO A 442 21.20 -4.63 -3.21
CA PRO A 442 20.82 -3.54 -4.10
C PRO A 442 19.37 -3.60 -4.64
N SER A 443 18.69 -4.74 -4.48
CA SER A 443 17.34 -4.99 -5.01
C SER A 443 16.34 -5.48 -3.97
N GLU A 444 16.78 -5.99 -2.82
CA GLU A 444 15.93 -6.61 -1.79
C GLU A 444 16.46 -6.33 -0.38
N PHE A 445 15.55 -6.04 0.55
CA PHE A 445 15.86 -5.91 1.97
C PHE A 445 15.38 -7.16 2.71
N SER A 446 16.31 -7.93 3.25
CA SER A 446 16.02 -9.08 4.11
C SER A 446 16.68 -8.87 5.48
N TYR A 447 16.17 -9.53 6.51
CA TYR A 447 16.75 -9.49 7.86
C TYR A 447 17.37 -10.85 8.19
N CYS A 448 18.53 -10.84 8.83
CA CYS A 448 19.07 -12.04 9.47
C CYS A 448 19.41 -11.75 10.91
N LEU A 449 18.94 -12.62 11.81
CA LEU A 449 19.53 -12.74 13.14
C LEU A 449 20.86 -13.44 12.98
N ASN A 450 21.90 -12.86 13.56
CA ASN A 450 23.23 -13.43 13.51
C ASN A 450 23.26 -14.73 14.33
N HIS A 451 23.06 -15.87 13.68
CA HIS A 451 23.59 -17.13 14.17
C HIS A 451 24.47 -17.73 13.08
N SER A 452 25.78 -17.72 13.36
CA SER A 452 26.61 -18.87 13.02
C SER A 452 25.78 -20.14 13.23
N SER A 453 25.61 -20.91 12.16
CA SER A 453 24.69 -22.05 12.01
C SER A 453 23.18 -21.73 12.06
N ILE A 454 22.60 -21.34 10.93
CA ILE A 454 21.65 -22.14 10.10
C ILE A 454 21.19 -21.21 8.97
N CYS A 455 21.93 -21.18 7.86
CA CYS A 455 21.32 -21.05 6.55
C CYS A 455 20.98 -22.49 6.14
N SER A 456 19.71 -22.87 6.18
CA SER A 456 19.27 -24.10 5.53
C SER A 456 19.32 -23.88 4.03
N SER A 457 20.07 -24.78 3.39
CA SER A 457 20.43 -24.91 1.97
C SER A 457 19.28 -24.84 0.97
#